data_AF-A0A9P1IBW7-F1
#
_entry.id   AF-A0A9P1IBW7-F1
#
_cell.length_a   1.000
_cell.length_b   1.000
_cell.length_c   1.000
_cell.angle_alpha   90.00
_cell.angle_beta   90.00
_cell.angle_gamma   90.00
#
_symmetry.space_group_name_H-M   'P 1'
#
loop_
_entity.id
_entity.type
_entity.pdbx_description
1 polymer ?
#
loop_
_entity_poly.entity_id
_entity_poly.type
_entity_poly.pdbx_seq_one_letter_code
_entity_poly.pdbx_strand_id
1 'polypeptide(L)'
;MPDCDFEYQIVTHYLYKFTQYYTAFVSLLVIIIMYLRLWKQLYKSVFQKNLKFLFFSFFGMIFIFSVLQFVLAMYQAIKPYFITNYCDLIYSQLSYRYLHILTLLSMSTTVFFPLVISFERLIAMSNTATYEYSKLLLGPILMLLAVSFNTTILFIVYDGETFSESTVTYTNIPSTSSTHMNMYYGFLLIVNLPNFAISLFIQKRNLYLKKRLQLDASLTRKYAVEEIIQSTKFTFGINMMHLTFFGCFLTFIFIFRSIRNGLFQDLVIQQVVRGLMLLPIPTINLPIVILCSYMLESFNRERSKKIAGSVKIKYTGAEGVKNHDDAIFQIWNNYSKK
;
A
#
# COMPACT_ATOMS: atom_id res chain seq x y z
N MET A 1 -12.31 36.58 -14.95
CA MET A 1 -13.45 35.66 -15.15
C MET A 1 -12.86 34.32 -15.54
N PRO A 2 -13.34 33.19 -14.98
CA PRO A 2 -12.90 31.88 -15.44
C PRO A 2 -13.35 31.70 -16.90
N ASP A 3 -12.43 31.29 -17.78
CA ASP A 3 -12.75 30.95 -19.18
C ASP A 3 -13.48 29.60 -19.21
N CYS A 4 -14.79 29.65 -18.98
CA CYS A 4 -15.65 28.47 -18.96
C CYS A 4 -15.61 27.69 -20.29
N ASP A 5 -15.33 28.37 -21.41
CA ASP A 5 -15.19 27.76 -22.72
C ASP A 5 -13.91 26.91 -22.83
N PHE A 6 -12.80 27.38 -22.27
CA PHE A 6 -11.53 26.64 -22.24
C PHE A 6 -11.65 25.36 -21.41
N GLU A 7 -12.31 25.48 -20.26
CA GLU A 7 -12.58 24.36 -19.35
C GLU A 7 -13.53 23.31 -19.95
N TYR A 8 -14.52 23.76 -20.72
CA TYR A 8 -15.38 22.86 -21.49
C TYR A 8 -14.61 22.10 -22.58
N GLN A 9 -13.67 22.75 -23.28
CA GLN A 9 -12.82 22.08 -24.28
C GLN A 9 -11.94 20.98 -23.67
N ILE A 10 -11.44 21.18 -22.44
CA ILE A 10 -10.64 20.17 -21.73
C ILE A 10 -11.47 18.91 -21.44
N VAL A 11 -12.68 19.09 -20.92
CA VAL A 11 -13.52 17.96 -20.49
C VAL A 11 -14.20 17.23 -21.63
N THR A 12 -14.50 17.94 -22.72
CA THR A 12 -15.04 17.31 -23.92
C THR A 12 -13.99 16.55 -24.70
N HIS A 13 -12.70 16.83 -24.47
CA HIS A 13 -11.60 16.14 -25.12
C HIS A 13 -11.62 14.62 -24.88
N TYR A 14 -11.45 13.85 -25.96
CA TYR A 14 -11.56 12.39 -25.94
C TYR A 14 -10.59 11.73 -24.95
N LEU A 15 -9.34 12.21 -24.89
CA LEU A 15 -8.32 11.71 -23.96
C LEU A 15 -8.75 11.88 -22.50
N TYR A 16 -9.31 13.04 -22.15
CA TYR A 16 -9.74 13.30 -20.78
C TYR A 16 -10.85 12.33 -20.37
N LYS A 17 -11.90 12.20 -21.19
CA LYS A 17 -13.01 11.26 -20.93
C LYS A 17 -12.53 9.83 -20.82
N PHE A 18 -11.70 9.37 -21.76
CA PHE A 18 -11.16 8.01 -21.75
C PHE A 18 -10.43 7.72 -20.44
N THR A 19 -9.60 8.64 -19.97
CA THR A 19 -8.85 8.45 -18.73
C THR A 19 -9.75 8.44 -17.50
N GLN A 20 -10.79 9.28 -17.45
CA GLN A 20 -11.73 9.22 -16.33
C GLN A 20 -12.41 7.84 -16.23
N TYR A 21 -12.90 7.32 -17.36
CA TYR A 21 -13.48 5.98 -17.40
C TYR A 21 -12.47 4.88 -17.06
N TYR A 22 -11.25 5.00 -17.56
CA TYR A 22 -10.17 4.06 -17.27
C TYR A 22 -9.81 4.06 -15.78
N THR A 23 -9.64 5.23 -15.17
CA THR A 23 -9.34 5.36 -13.74
C THR A 23 -10.47 4.83 -12.87
N ALA A 24 -11.73 5.08 -13.25
CA ALA A 24 -12.88 4.47 -12.58
C ALA A 24 -12.86 2.94 -12.69
N PHE A 25 -12.67 2.40 -13.90
CA PHE A 25 -12.62 0.96 -14.12
C PHE A 25 -11.50 0.27 -13.31
N VAL A 26 -10.29 0.80 -13.34
CA VAL A 26 -9.15 0.26 -12.58
C VAL A 26 -9.41 0.34 -11.08
N SER A 27 -9.94 1.46 -10.59
CA SER A 27 -10.27 1.64 -9.17
C SER A 27 -11.33 0.63 -8.71
N LEU A 28 -12.34 0.36 -9.54
CA LEU A 28 -13.34 -0.67 -9.29
C LEU A 28 -12.73 -2.08 -9.20
N LEU A 29 -11.80 -2.43 -10.10
CA LEU A 29 -11.09 -3.71 -10.03
C LEU A 29 -10.29 -3.85 -8.73
N VAL A 30 -9.59 -2.78 -8.30
CA VAL A 30 -8.87 -2.78 -7.02
C VAL A 30 -9.83 -3.05 -5.86
N ILE A 31 -10.96 -2.34 -5.80
CA ILE A 31 -12.00 -2.51 -4.76
C ILE A 31 -12.48 -3.96 -4.71
N ILE A 32 -12.82 -4.55 -5.88
CA ILE A 32 -13.33 -5.92 -5.99
C ILE A 32 -12.28 -6.93 -5.49
N ILE A 33 -11.02 -6.83 -5.94
CA ILE A 33 -9.96 -7.77 -5.56
C ILE A 33 -9.67 -7.67 -4.06
N MET A 34 -9.63 -6.45 -3.52
CA MET A 34 -9.42 -6.23 -2.09
C MET A 34 -10.52 -6.86 -1.24
N TYR A 35 -11.79 -6.63 -1.62
CA TYR A 35 -12.95 -7.16 -0.93
C TYR A 35 -13.01 -8.69 -0.97
N LEU A 36 -12.88 -9.28 -2.15
CA LEU A 36 -13.09 -10.73 -2.34
C LEU A 36 -11.92 -11.59 -1.86
N ARG A 37 -10.68 -11.10 -1.99
CA ARG A 37 -9.48 -11.92 -1.75
C ARG A 37 -8.64 -11.42 -0.59
N LEU A 38 -8.15 -10.20 -0.67
CA LEU A 38 -7.04 -9.74 0.15
C LEU A 38 -7.43 -9.65 1.64
N TRP A 39 -8.61 -9.10 1.96
CA TRP A 39 -9.06 -9.03 3.37
C TRP A 39 -9.20 -10.40 4.03
N LYS A 40 -9.80 -11.36 3.32
CA LYS A 40 -9.99 -12.74 3.81
C LYS A 40 -8.65 -13.43 4.02
N GLN A 41 -7.69 -13.24 3.11
CA GLN A 41 -6.36 -13.82 3.22
C GLN A 41 -5.54 -13.19 4.35
N LEU A 42 -5.61 -11.88 4.54
CA LEU A 42 -4.94 -11.16 5.64
C LEU A 42 -5.46 -11.59 7.00
N TYR A 43 -6.78 -11.72 7.14
CA TYR A 43 -7.38 -12.19 8.38
C TYR A 43 -6.89 -13.59 8.77
N LYS A 44 -6.79 -14.49 7.78
CA LYS A 44 -6.30 -15.88 7.96
C LYS A 44 -4.79 -16.01 8.12
N SER A 45 -4.02 -14.96 7.79
CA SER A 45 -2.56 -14.99 7.95
C SER A 45 -2.18 -15.21 9.42
N VAL A 46 -0.98 -15.72 9.70
CA VAL A 46 -0.49 -15.92 11.08
C VAL A 46 0.52 -14.88 11.50
N PHE A 47 0.57 -13.75 10.78
CA PHE A 47 1.40 -12.62 11.18
C PHE A 47 1.09 -12.09 12.58
N GLN A 48 2.11 -11.53 13.20
CA GLN A 48 2.05 -10.87 14.50
C GLN A 48 0.97 -9.80 14.49
N LYS A 49 0.27 -9.63 15.61
CA LYS A 49 -0.91 -8.76 15.67
C LYS A 49 -0.59 -7.29 15.33
N ASN A 50 0.56 -6.76 15.76
CA ASN A 50 1.01 -5.41 15.41
C ASN A 50 1.19 -5.23 13.89
N LEU A 51 1.86 -6.20 13.28
CA LEU A 51 2.10 -6.20 11.83
C LEU A 51 0.81 -6.38 11.04
N LYS A 52 -0.08 -7.28 11.49
CA LYS A 52 -1.41 -7.43 10.90
C LYS A 52 -2.13 -6.09 10.90
N PHE A 53 -2.18 -5.41 12.04
CA PHE A 53 -2.81 -4.09 12.13
C PHE A 53 -2.21 -3.12 11.11
N LEU A 54 -0.88 -3.03 11.01
CA LEU A 54 -0.23 -2.17 10.02
C LEU A 54 -0.58 -2.55 8.58
N PHE A 55 -0.65 -3.84 8.23
CA PHE A 55 -1.11 -4.27 6.91
C PHE A 55 -2.58 -3.94 6.69
N PHE A 56 -3.44 -4.13 7.70
CA PHE A 56 -4.84 -3.74 7.62
C PHE A 56 -4.99 -2.23 7.36
N SER A 57 -4.21 -1.40 8.05
CA SER A 57 -4.21 0.06 7.83
C SER A 57 -3.66 0.44 6.46
N PHE A 58 -2.57 -0.19 6.02
CA PHE A 58 -1.98 0.04 4.69
C PHE A 58 -2.96 -0.27 3.56
N PHE A 59 -3.54 -1.48 3.55
CA PHE A 59 -4.54 -1.85 2.57
C PHE A 59 -5.85 -1.08 2.77
N GLY A 60 -6.19 -0.69 3.98
CA GLY A 60 -7.32 0.19 4.27
C GLY A 60 -7.19 1.54 3.57
N MET A 61 -6.00 2.14 3.58
CA MET A 61 -5.75 3.40 2.87
C MET A 61 -5.73 3.25 1.36
N ILE A 62 -5.22 2.13 0.82
CA ILE A 62 -5.35 1.81 -0.62
C ILE A 62 -6.83 1.69 -1.01
N PHE A 63 -7.64 1.04 -0.16
CA PHE A 63 -9.08 0.89 -0.39
C PHE A 63 -9.79 2.25 -0.38
N ILE A 64 -9.57 3.07 0.66
CA ILE A 64 -10.15 4.42 0.77
C ILE A 64 -9.77 5.27 -0.45
N PHE A 65 -8.48 5.26 -0.82
CA PHE A 65 -8.02 5.98 -2.01
C PHE A 65 -8.71 5.50 -3.29
N SER A 66 -8.87 4.19 -3.47
CA SER A 66 -9.52 3.63 -4.66
C SER A 66 -11.01 3.95 -4.72
N VAL A 67 -11.71 3.95 -3.58
CA VAL A 67 -13.12 4.36 -3.50
C VAL A 67 -13.27 5.84 -3.85
N LEU A 68 -12.43 6.70 -3.28
CA LEU A 68 -12.45 8.13 -3.59
C LEU A 68 -12.21 8.37 -5.09
N GLN A 69 -11.18 7.73 -5.67
CA GLN A 69 -10.87 7.87 -7.09
C GLN A 69 -12.00 7.35 -8.00
N PHE A 70 -12.64 6.23 -7.64
CA PHE A 70 -13.80 5.73 -8.39
C PHE A 70 -14.94 6.75 -8.41
N VAL A 71 -15.33 7.27 -7.23
CA VAL A 71 -16.43 8.23 -7.12
C VAL A 71 -16.11 9.53 -7.86
N LEU A 72 -14.91 10.08 -7.68
CA LEU A 72 -14.50 11.34 -8.31
C LEU A 72 -14.39 11.21 -9.83
N ALA A 73 -13.80 10.11 -10.33
CA ALA A 73 -13.66 9.89 -11.76
C ALA A 73 -15.01 9.65 -12.45
N MET A 74 -15.91 8.88 -11.82
CA MET A 74 -17.28 8.70 -12.31
C MET A 74 -18.05 10.03 -12.33
N TYR A 75 -17.94 10.82 -11.26
CA TYR A 75 -18.58 12.13 -11.20
C TYR A 75 -18.05 13.08 -12.29
N GLN A 76 -16.74 13.14 -12.50
CA GLN A 76 -16.10 13.93 -13.56
C GLN A 76 -16.49 13.46 -14.97
N ALA A 77 -16.66 12.15 -15.17
CA ALA A 77 -17.08 11.59 -16.46
C ALA A 77 -18.55 11.88 -16.78
N ILE A 78 -19.42 11.91 -15.77
CA ILE A 78 -20.88 12.02 -15.93
C ILE A 78 -21.36 13.48 -15.94
N LYS A 79 -20.80 14.33 -15.08
CA LYS A 79 -21.19 15.76 -14.94
C LYS A 79 -21.39 16.50 -16.28
N PRO A 80 -20.54 16.32 -17.31
CA PRO A 80 -20.66 17.06 -18.57
C PRO A 80 -21.94 16.78 -19.36
N TYR A 81 -22.65 15.69 -19.09
CA TYR A 81 -23.91 15.35 -19.76
C TYR A 81 -25.13 16.05 -19.16
N PHE A 82 -25.00 16.64 -17.97
CA PHE A 82 -26.10 17.23 -17.21
C PHE A 82 -26.00 18.75 -17.02
N ILE A 83 -24.94 19.38 -17.54
CA ILE A 83 -24.76 20.82 -17.45
C ILE A 83 -25.62 21.56 -18.48
N THR A 84 -26.12 22.73 -18.09
CA THR A 84 -26.87 23.63 -18.99
C THR A 84 -26.03 24.85 -19.36
N ASN A 85 -25.15 25.32 -18.46
CA ASN A 85 -24.16 26.35 -18.73
C ASN A 85 -22.73 25.81 -18.60
N TYR A 86 -21.79 26.32 -19.40
CA TYR A 86 -20.39 25.87 -19.35
C TYR A 86 -19.71 26.16 -18.00
N CYS A 87 -20.12 27.22 -17.30
CA CYS A 87 -19.56 27.55 -15.99
C CYS A 87 -20.00 26.61 -14.86
N ASP A 88 -21.07 25.84 -15.05
CA ASP A 88 -21.52 24.82 -14.08
C ASP A 88 -20.53 23.65 -13.96
N LEU A 89 -19.63 23.53 -14.95
CA LEU A 89 -18.58 22.52 -14.98
C LEU A 89 -17.50 22.77 -13.91
N ILE A 90 -17.31 24.03 -13.50
CA ILE A 90 -16.34 24.43 -12.48
C ILE A 90 -16.81 23.91 -11.11
N TYR A 91 -15.88 23.35 -10.34
CA TYR A 91 -16.20 22.87 -9.00
C TYR A 91 -16.17 23.98 -7.96
N SER A 92 -17.03 23.86 -6.95
CA SER A 92 -16.97 24.76 -5.80
C SER A 92 -15.64 24.60 -5.08
N GLN A 93 -15.03 25.73 -4.72
CA GLN A 93 -13.73 25.81 -4.04
C GLN A 93 -13.68 24.95 -2.77
N LEU A 94 -14.77 24.92 -1.99
CA LEU A 94 -14.86 24.14 -0.77
C LEU A 94 -14.82 22.63 -1.05
N SER A 95 -15.61 22.16 -2.03
CA SER A 95 -15.60 20.74 -2.42
C SER A 95 -14.24 20.32 -2.98
N TYR A 96 -13.62 21.20 -3.78
CA TYR A 96 -12.31 20.98 -4.36
C TYR A 96 -11.25 20.82 -3.28
N ARG A 97 -11.17 21.77 -2.34
CA ARG A 97 -10.19 21.76 -1.25
C ARG A 97 -10.24 20.45 -0.44
N TYR A 98 -11.41 20.06 0.04
CA TYR A 98 -11.53 18.87 0.89
C TYR A 98 -11.25 17.57 0.13
N LEU A 99 -11.83 17.40 -1.06
CA LEU A 99 -11.67 16.16 -1.83
C LEU A 99 -10.26 16.02 -2.40
N HIS A 100 -9.62 17.12 -2.82
CA HIS A 100 -8.24 17.13 -3.29
C HIS A 100 -7.27 16.73 -2.17
N ILE A 101 -7.36 17.40 -1.01
CA ILE A 101 -6.48 17.12 0.14
C ILE A 101 -6.70 15.70 0.64
N LEU A 102 -7.94 15.23 0.75
CA LEU A 102 -8.25 13.87 1.20
C LEU A 102 -7.68 12.82 0.25
N THR A 103 -7.76 13.07 -1.06
CA THR A 103 -7.21 12.19 -2.10
C THR A 103 -5.68 12.11 -1.99
N LEU A 104 -5.02 13.26 -1.86
CA LEU A 104 -3.57 13.34 -1.70
C LEU A 104 -3.10 12.70 -0.40
N LEU A 105 -3.77 12.98 0.72
CA LEU A 105 -3.47 12.37 2.02
C LEU A 105 -3.59 10.85 1.93
N SER A 106 -4.67 10.34 1.32
CA SER A 106 -4.87 8.90 1.18
C SER A 106 -3.77 8.26 0.33
N MET A 107 -3.46 8.86 -0.83
CA MET A 107 -2.37 8.44 -1.70
C MET A 107 -1.03 8.41 -0.95
N SER A 108 -0.58 9.53 -0.40
CA SER A 108 0.77 9.62 0.14
C SER A 108 0.95 8.82 1.43
N THR A 109 -0.11 8.64 2.23
CA THR A 109 -0.06 7.76 3.40
C THR A 109 0.27 6.32 2.98
N THR A 110 -0.24 5.84 1.84
CA THR A 110 0.12 4.50 1.32
C THR A 110 1.61 4.35 1.01
N VAL A 111 2.33 5.45 0.76
CA VAL A 111 3.79 5.46 0.53
C VAL A 111 4.57 5.45 1.84
N PHE A 112 4.04 6.04 2.91
CA PHE A 112 4.68 6.03 4.24
C PHE A 112 4.52 4.69 4.99
N PHE A 113 3.43 3.97 4.77
CA PHE A 113 3.19 2.69 5.44
C PHE A 113 4.30 1.64 5.24
N PRO A 114 4.81 1.41 4.01
CA PRO A 114 5.89 0.45 3.80
C PRO A 114 7.15 0.79 4.63
N LEU A 115 7.46 2.08 4.83
CA LEU A 115 8.54 2.54 5.72
C LEU A 115 8.25 2.20 7.18
N VAL A 116 7.04 2.49 7.65
CA VAL A 116 6.62 2.16 9.01
C VAL A 116 6.67 0.66 9.29
N ILE A 117 6.23 -0.13 8.32
CA ILE A 117 6.28 -1.60 8.40
C ILE A 117 7.73 -2.07 8.49
N SER A 118 8.65 -1.50 7.71
CA SER A 118 10.09 -1.81 7.80
C SER A 118 10.68 -1.50 9.18
N PHE A 119 10.30 -0.37 9.79
CA PHE A 119 10.70 -0.02 11.16
C PHE A 119 10.17 -1.01 12.19
N GLU A 120 8.89 -1.39 12.09
CA GLU A 120 8.30 -2.38 12.98
C GLU A 120 9.00 -3.76 12.83
N ARG A 121 9.37 -4.15 11.60
CA ARG A 121 10.18 -5.36 11.35
C ARG A 121 11.59 -5.28 11.93
N LEU A 122 12.25 -4.11 11.92
CA LEU A 122 13.55 -3.92 12.57
C LEU A 122 13.47 -4.14 14.08
N ILE A 123 12.43 -3.60 14.72
CA ILE A 123 12.20 -3.75 16.17
C ILE A 123 11.91 -5.22 16.50
N ALA A 124 11.01 -5.86 15.75
CA ALA A 124 10.66 -7.27 15.94
C ALA A 124 11.87 -8.21 15.78
N MET A 125 12.73 -7.95 14.80
CA MET A 125 13.96 -8.73 14.57
C MET A 125 15.00 -8.49 15.67
N SER A 126 15.10 -7.28 16.19
CA SER A 126 16.06 -6.96 17.27
C SER A 126 15.66 -7.60 18.60
N ASN A 127 14.35 -7.66 18.88
CA ASN A 127 13.81 -8.10 20.16
C ASN A 127 13.10 -9.48 20.10
N THR A 128 13.59 -10.41 19.28
CA THR A 128 12.95 -11.74 19.06
C THR A 128 12.58 -12.53 20.33
N ALA A 129 13.24 -12.31 21.47
CA ALA A 129 12.99 -13.04 22.72
C ALA A 129 11.86 -12.42 23.58
N THR A 130 11.63 -11.11 23.48
CA THR A 130 10.68 -10.37 24.32
C THR A 130 9.49 -9.84 23.52
N TYR A 131 9.58 -9.82 22.20
CA TYR A 131 8.55 -9.26 21.32
C TYR A 131 7.21 -10.01 21.39
N GLU A 132 7.21 -11.31 21.73
CA GLU A 132 6.00 -12.12 21.89
C GLU A 132 5.11 -11.62 23.04
N TYR A 133 5.71 -11.02 24.07
CA TYR A 133 5.02 -10.43 25.22
C TYR A 133 4.77 -8.93 25.08
N SER A 134 5.29 -8.31 24.02
CA SER A 134 5.07 -6.89 23.76
C SER A 134 3.58 -6.66 23.49
N LYS A 135 2.96 -5.84 24.35
CA LYS A 135 1.55 -5.46 24.21
C LYS A 135 1.32 -4.83 22.83
N LEU A 136 0.11 -5.03 22.31
CA LEU A 136 -0.45 -4.65 21.00
C LEU A 136 -0.35 -3.17 20.55
N LEU A 137 0.48 -2.34 21.20
CA LEU A 137 0.43 -0.88 21.08
C LEU A 137 1.31 -0.33 19.95
N LEU A 138 2.38 -1.03 19.57
CA LEU A 138 3.39 -0.50 18.64
C LEU A 138 2.80 -0.23 17.24
N GLY A 139 2.00 -1.15 16.70
CA GLY A 139 1.38 -1.00 15.37
C GLY A 139 0.47 0.24 15.28
N PRO A 140 -0.52 0.40 16.18
CA PRO A 140 -1.37 1.60 16.22
C PRO A 140 -0.60 2.91 16.40
N ILE A 141 0.40 2.96 17.30
CA ILE A 141 1.22 4.16 17.51
C ILE A 141 1.92 4.55 16.21
N LEU A 142 2.55 3.58 15.55
CA LEU A 142 3.28 3.78 14.31
C LEU A 142 2.36 4.23 13.15
N MET A 143 1.13 3.70 13.07
CA MET A 143 0.12 4.16 12.12
C MET A 143 -0.23 5.64 12.36
N LEU A 144 -0.54 5.99 13.61
CA LEU A 144 -0.92 7.36 13.96
C LEU A 144 0.21 8.34 13.66
N LEU A 145 1.45 7.98 13.98
CA LEU A 145 2.62 8.78 13.67
C LEU A 145 2.81 9.01 12.17
N ALA A 146 2.60 8.01 11.32
CA ALA A 146 2.70 8.18 9.87
C ALA A 146 1.59 9.08 9.31
N VAL A 147 0.34 8.89 9.74
CA VAL A 147 -0.77 9.73 9.30
C VAL A 147 -0.59 11.17 9.76
N SER A 148 -0.19 11.39 11.01
CA SER A 148 0.06 12.73 11.55
C SER A 148 1.22 13.41 10.83
N PHE A 149 2.35 12.71 10.66
CA PHE A 149 3.52 13.25 9.96
C PHE A 149 3.18 13.66 8.52
N ASN A 150 2.44 12.80 7.80
CA ASN A 150 2.01 13.10 6.45
C ASN A 150 1.04 14.31 6.39
N THR A 151 0.11 14.40 7.34
CA THR A 151 -0.83 15.52 7.45
C THR A 151 -0.10 16.83 7.70
N THR A 152 0.91 16.84 8.58
CA THR A 152 1.74 18.02 8.85
C THR A 152 2.50 18.47 7.61
N ILE A 153 3.08 17.55 6.83
CA ILE A 153 3.77 17.91 5.59
C ILE A 153 2.78 18.53 4.59
N LEU A 154 1.60 17.94 4.40
CA LEU A 154 0.60 18.49 3.50
C LEU A 154 0.12 19.88 3.95
N PHE A 155 0.01 20.12 5.26
CA PHE A 155 -0.31 21.45 5.78
C PHE A 155 0.76 22.48 5.40
N ILE A 156 2.04 22.12 5.50
CA ILE A 156 3.16 23.00 5.09
C ILE A 156 3.16 23.23 3.57
N VAL A 157 2.86 22.20 2.78
CA VAL A 157 2.86 22.30 1.31
C VAL A 157 1.76 23.23 0.78
N TYR A 158 0.62 23.29 1.47
CA TYR A 158 -0.50 24.17 1.14
C TYR A 158 -0.57 25.43 2.00
N ASP A 159 0.49 25.78 2.72
CA ASP A 159 0.52 27.00 3.50
C ASP A 159 0.38 28.23 2.58
N GLY A 160 -0.50 29.15 2.93
CA GLY A 160 -0.83 30.32 2.10
C GLY A 160 -1.66 30.03 0.83
N GLU A 161 -2.09 28.80 0.58
CA GLU A 161 -2.89 28.45 -0.61
C GLU A 161 -4.36 28.87 -0.45
N THR A 162 -4.85 29.68 -1.40
CA THR A 162 -6.26 30.13 -1.39
C THR A 162 -7.18 29.21 -2.18
N PHE A 163 -6.67 28.30 -3.02
CA PHE A 163 -7.49 27.44 -3.90
C PHE A 163 -8.46 28.23 -4.80
N SER A 164 -8.10 29.47 -5.15
CA SER A 164 -8.96 30.39 -5.89
C SER A 164 -9.02 30.13 -7.41
N GLU A 165 -8.19 29.20 -7.91
CA GLU A 165 -8.20 28.78 -9.31
C GLU A 165 -9.46 27.96 -9.64
N SER A 166 -10.16 28.34 -10.71
CA SER A 166 -11.23 27.53 -11.29
C SER A 166 -10.64 26.23 -11.83
N THR A 167 -11.09 25.09 -11.33
CA THR A 167 -10.62 23.79 -11.79
C THR A 167 -11.79 22.88 -12.12
N VAL A 168 -11.58 22.08 -13.17
CA VAL A 168 -12.54 21.06 -13.60
C VAL A 168 -12.10 19.66 -13.21
N THR A 169 -10.99 19.53 -12.47
CA THR A 169 -10.53 18.24 -11.98
C THR A 169 -10.08 18.35 -10.53
N TYR A 170 -10.62 17.48 -9.68
CA TYR A 170 -10.26 17.35 -8.25
C TYR A 170 -8.82 16.91 -8.02
N THR A 171 -8.11 16.46 -9.05
CA THR A 171 -6.72 16.02 -8.98
C THR A 171 -5.75 17.09 -9.48
N ASN A 172 -6.21 18.17 -10.10
CA ASN A 172 -5.30 19.21 -10.57
C ASN A 172 -4.65 19.90 -9.37
N ILE A 173 -3.36 20.21 -9.46
CA ILE A 173 -2.61 20.91 -8.40
C ILE A 173 -2.65 22.41 -8.71
N PRO A 174 -2.98 23.29 -7.75
CA PRO A 174 -2.95 24.73 -7.96
C PRO A 174 -1.58 25.21 -8.46
N SER A 175 -1.53 26.24 -9.29
CA SER A 175 -0.25 26.71 -9.85
C SER A 175 0.68 27.30 -8.77
N THR A 176 0.13 27.98 -7.78
CA THR A 176 0.79 28.61 -6.63
C THR A 176 1.55 27.62 -5.75
N SER A 177 0.95 26.48 -5.42
CA SER A 177 1.57 25.40 -4.62
C SER A 177 2.31 24.36 -5.47
N SER A 178 2.35 24.50 -6.80
CA SER A 178 2.96 23.51 -7.70
C SER A 178 4.43 23.23 -7.39
N THR A 179 5.22 24.24 -7.00
CA THR A 179 6.64 24.07 -6.66
C THR A 179 6.82 23.26 -5.39
N HIS A 180 6.07 23.59 -4.33
CA HIS A 180 6.09 22.84 -3.07
C HIS A 180 5.60 21.41 -3.25
N MET A 181 4.57 21.18 -4.07
CA MET A 181 4.11 19.83 -4.42
C MET A 181 5.15 19.02 -5.20
N ASN A 182 5.94 19.67 -6.06
CA ASN A 182 7.03 18.97 -6.76
C ASN A 182 8.14 18.55 -5.80
N MET A 183 8.52 19.41 -4.87
CA MET A 183 9.46 19.08 -3.79
C MET A 183 8.93 17.92 -2.94
N TYR A 184 7.63 17.93 -2.63
CA TYR A 184 6.98 16.85 -1.90
C TYR A 184 7.02 15.51 -2.64
N TYR A 185 6.73 15.47 -3.95
CA TYR A 185 6.89 14.25 -4.75
C TYR A 185 8.35 13.77 -4.83
N GLY A 186 9.31 14.69 -4.94
CA GLY A 186 10.73 14.37 -4.85
C GLY A 186 11.10 13.75 -3.50
N PHE A 187 10.58 14.32 -2.41
CA PHE A 187 10.76 13.80 -1.05
C PHE A 187 10.19 12.38 -0.91
N LEU A 188 8.97 12.11 -1.41
CA LEU A 188 8.38 10.76 -1.38
C LEU A 188 9.24 9.74 -2.14
N LEU A 189 9.83 10.13 -3.27
CA LEU A 189 10.74 9.27 -4.03
C LEU A 189 12.04 8.99 -3.24
N ILE A 190 12.64 10.04 -2.65
CA ILE A 190 13.87 9.93 -1.85
C ILE A 190 13.64 9.02 -0.65
N VAL A 191 12.51 9.13 0.06
CA VAL A 191 12.20 8.30 1.25
C VAL A 191 12.07 6.81 0.92
N ASN A 192 11.60 6.46 -0.28
CA ASN A 192 11.46 5.06 -0.70
C ASN A 192 12.82 4.35 -0.88
N LEU A 193 13.89 5.09 -1.23
CA LEU A 193 15.21 4.50 -1.46
C LEU A 193 15.85 3.94 -0.17
N PRO A 194 15.96 4.70 0.95
CA PRO A 194 16.39 4.16 2.24
C PRO A 194 15.49 3.03 2.75
N ASN A 195 14.16 3.12 2.53
CA ASN A 195 13.25 2.05 2.96
C ASN A 195 13.58 0.72 2.26
N PHE A 196 13.87 0.75 0.96
CA PHE A 196 14.32 -0.44 0.23
C PHE A 196 15.66 -0.96 0.75
N ALA A 197 16.63 -0.08 1.03
CA ALA A 197 17.92 -0.45 1.60
C ALA A 197 17.78 -1.12 2.98
N ILE A 198 16.94 -0.56 3.86
CA ILE A 198 16.60 -1.15 5.17
C ILE A 198 15.97 -2.54 4.97
N SER A 199 15.03 -2.68 4.04
CA SER A 199 14.34 -3.94 3.78
C SER A 199 15.30 -5.04 3.29
N LEU A 200 16.23 -4.69 2.41
CA LEU A 200 17.30 -5.59 1.97
C LEU A 200 18.19 -6.02 3.14
N PHE A 201 18.54 -5.07 4.02
CA PHE A 201 19.33 -5.35 5.22
C PHE A 201 18.62 -6.34 6.16
N ILE A 202 17.34 -6.12 6.46
CA ILE A 202 16.53 -7.03 7.30
C ILE A 202 16.49 -8.42 6.66
N GLN A 203 16.26 -8.51 5.35
CA GLN A 203 16.19 -9.79 4.64
C GLN A 203 17.50 -10.58 4.72
N LYS A 204 18.65 -9.92 4.54
CA LYS A 204 19.97 -10.55 4.70
C LYS A 204 20.20 -11.03 6.13
N ARG A 205 19.89 -10.20 7.12
CA ARG A 205 20.04 -10.53 8.54
C ARG A 205 19.15 -11.70 8.96
N ASN A 206 17.94 -11.76 8.43
CA ASN A 206 17.01 -12.87 8.65
C ASN A 206 17.55 -14.22 8.15
N LEU A 207 18.21 -14.24 6.99
CA LEU A 207 18.85 -15.46 6.47
C LEU A 207 19.99 -15.93 7.39
N TYR A 208 20.77 -14.99 7.93
CA TYR A 208 21.82 -15.29 8.90
C TYR A 208 21.25 -15.84 10.22
N LEU A 209 20.22 -15.19 10.77
CA LEU A 209 19.54 -15.62 12.00
C LEU A 209 18.92 -17.02 11.86
N LYS A 210 18.34 -17.34 10.70
CA LYS A 210 17.79 -18.67 10.41
C LYS A 210 18.85 -19.76 10.55
N LYS A 211 20.04 -19.55 9.96
CA LYS A 211 21.15 -20.51 10.04
C LYS A 211 21.65 -20.69 11.48
N ARG A 212 21.79 -19.60 12.23
CA ARG A 212 22.31 -19.64 13.61
C ARG A 212 21.34 -20.32 14.59
N LEU A 213 20.04 -20.05 14.48
CA LEU A 213 19.03 -20.53 15.44
C LEU A 213 18.52 -21.95 15.14
N GLN A 214 18.85 -22.54 13.99
CA GLN A 214 18.53 -23.94 13.72
C GLN A 214 19.23 -24.90 14.70
N LEU A 215 20.40 -24.52 15.21
CA LEU A 215 21.27 -25.36 16.03
C LEU A 215 20.80 -25.42 17.50
N ASP A 216 20.54 -24.29 18.16
CA ASP A 216 20.42 -24.27 19.65
C ASP A 216 19.13 -23.61 20.21
N ALA A 217 18.13 -23.32 19.37
CA ALA A 217 16.93 -22.61 19.82
C ALA A 217 15.76 -23.52 20.23
N SER A 218 14.99 -23.10 21.24
CA SER A 218 13.72 -23.72 21.64
C SER A 218 12.70 -23.69 20.48
N LEU A 219 11.75 -24.64 20.50
CA LEU A 219 10.70 -24.75 19.48
C LEU A 219 9.91 -23.44 19.33
N THR A 220 9.51 -22.81 20.43
CA THR A 220 8.80 -21.52 20.44
C THR A 220 9.59 -20.43 19.69
N ARG A 221 10.89 -20.32 19.98
CA ARG A 221 11.77 -19.34 19.32
C ARG A 221 11.93 -19.64 17.82
N LYS A 222 12.01 -20.92 17.43
CA LYS A 222 12.05 -21.33 16.02
C LYS A 222 10.77 -20.95 15.28
N TYR A 223 9.60 -21.14 15.89
CA TYR A 223 8.31 -20.71 15.33
C TYR A 223 8.22 -19.18 15.16
N ALA A 224 8.56 -18.42 16.21
CA ALA A 224 8.53 -16.96 16.16
C ALA A 224 9.46 -16.39 15.07
N VAL A 225 10.66 -16.97 14.92
CA VAL A 225 11.62 -16.54 13.89
C VAL A 225 11.15 -16.90 12.48
N GLU A 226 10.57 -18.09 12.26
CA GLU A 226 10.03 -18.45 10.94
C GLU A 226 8.88 -17.52 10.53
N GLU A 227 8.05 -17.10 11.49
CA GLU A 227 6.99 -16.11 11.27
C GLU A 227 7.56 -14.73 10.90
N ILE A 228 8.58 -14.25 11.63
CA ILE A 228 9.28 -13.01 11.30
C ILE A 228 9.89 -13.09 9.90
N ILE A 229 10.53 -14.20 9.54
CA ILE A 229 11.13 -14.38 8.21
C ILE A 229 10.07 -14.35 7.10
N GLN A 230 8.95 -15.07 7.28
CA GLN A 230 7.87 -15.08 6.28
C GLN A 230 7.24 -13.70 6.12
N SER A 231 6.98 -13.02 7.24
CA SER A 231 6.41 -11.68 7.23
C SER A 231 7.37 -10.64 6.63
N THR A 232 8.67 -10.72 6.91
CA THR A 232 9.68 -9.86 6.26
C THR A 232 9.77 -10.12 4.76
N LYS A 233 9.68 -11.37 4.30
CA LYS A 233 9.64 -11.67 2.85
C LYS A 233 8.44 -11.00 2.17
N PHE A 234 7.28 -11.02 2.84
CA PHE A 234 6.08 -10.33 2.35
C PHE A 234 6.27 -8.81 2.32
N THR A 235 6.75 -8.21 3.41
CA THR A 235 7.10 -6.77 3.49
C THR A 235 8.11 -6.37 2.41
N PHE A 236 9.14 -7.18 2.18
CA PHE A 236 10.14 -6.94 1.14
C PHE A 236 9.50 -6.91 -0.26
N GLY A 237 8.55 -7.83 -0.53
CA GLY A 237 7.78 -7.83 -1.77
C GLY A 237 6.97 -6.54 -1.95
N ILE A 238 6.28 -6.08 -0.90
CA ILE A 238 5.55 -4.80 -0.92
C ILE A 238 6.50 -3.64 -1.21
N ASN A 239 7.62 -3.55 -0.49
CA ASN A 239 8.61 -2.48 -0.68
C ASN A 239 9.21 -2.47 -2.09
N MET A 240 9.49 -3.65 -2.65
CA MET A 240 9.97 -3.78 -4.03
C MET A 240 8.93 -3.28 -5.03
N MET A 241 7.66 -3.70 -4.90
CA MET A 241 6.59 -3.27 -5.80
C MET A 241 6.33 -1.76 -5.71
N HIS A 242 6.33 -1.19 -4.51
CA HIS A 242 6.22 0.26 -4.35
C HIS A 242 7.38 0.98 -5.03
N LEU A 243 8.62 0.57 -4.78
CA LEU A 243 9.78 1.21 -5.42
C LEU A 243 9.69 1.11 -6.95
N THR A 244 9.33 -0.05 -7.49
CA THR A 244 9.21 -0.23 -8.95
C THR A 244 8.04 0.56 -9.52
N PHE A 245 6.81 0.31 -9.09
CA PHE A 245 5.64 0.92 -9.74
C PHE A 245 5.47 2.40 -9.38
N PHE A 246 5.59 2.77 -8.11
CA PHE A 246 5.47 4.16 -7.69
C PHE A 246 6.70 4.98 -8.08
N GLY A 247 7.90 4.41 -7.97
CA GLY A 247 9.12 5.07 -8.40
C GLY A 247 9.13 5.33 -9.90
N CYS A 248 8.83 4.33 -10.74
CA CYS A 248 8.73 4.52 -12.18
C CYS A 248 7.68 5.59 -12.53
N PHE A 249 6.51 5.58 -11.88
CA PHE A 249 5.47 6.57 -12.10
C PHE A 249 5.94 8.01 -11.83
N LEU A 250 6.56 8.25 -10.68
CA LEU A 250 7.08 9.58 -10.35
C LEU A 250 8.19 10.00 -11.33
N THR A 251 9.08 9.08 -11.71
CA THR A 251 10.11 9.35 -12.72
C THR A 251 9.49 9.74 -14.07
N PHE A 252 8.44 9.04 -14.51
CA PHE A 252 7.70 9.40 -15.72
C PHE A 252 7.08 10.79 -15.63
N ILE A 253 6.47 11.15 -14.49
CA ILE A 253 5.92 12.50 -14.27
C ILE A 253 7.02 13.57 -14.39
N PHE A 254 8.18 13.35 -13.77
CA PHE A 254 9.29 14.30 -13.82
C PHE A 254 9.83 14.47 -15.25
N ILE A 255 10.08 13.36 -15.96
CA ILE A 255 10.54 13.39 -17.36
C ILE A 255 9.54 14.14 -18.22
N PHE A 256 8.26 13.79 -18.10
CA PHE A 256 7.21 14.37 -18.92
C PHE A 256 7.04 15.86 -18.65
N ARG A 257 7.09 16.30 -17.39
CA ARG A 257 7.06 17.73 -17.04
C ARG A 257 8.22 18.51 -17.63
N SER A 258 9.41 17.93 -17.69
CA SER A 258 10.59 18.57 -18.28
C SER A 258 10.47 18.76 -19.79
N ILE A 259 9.84 17.81 -20.50
CA ILE A 259 9.78 17.80 -21.97
C ILE A 259 8.46 18.40 -22.50
N ARG A 260 7.43 18.54 -21.65
CA ARG A 260 6.07 18.99 -22.02
C ARG A 260 6.05 20.24 -22.90
N ASN A 261 6.80 21.27 -22.52
CA ASN A 261 6.78 22.57 -23.22
C ASN A 261 7.36 22.48 -24.64
N GLY A 262 8.15 21.44 -24.96
CA GLY A 262 8.67 21.19 -26.29
C GLY A 262 7.82 20.24 -27.14
N LEU A 263 6.96 19.41 -26.53
CA LEU A 263 6.19 18.38 -27.23
C LEU A 263 4.80 18.84 -27.70
N PHE A 264 4.16 19.75 -26.97
CA PHE A 264 2.79 20.20 -27.28
C PHE A 264 2.74 21.72 -27.31
N GLN A 265 2.32 22.30 -28.43
CA GLN A 265 2.12 23.76 -28.55
C GLN A 265 0.73 24.20 -28.08
N ASP A 266 -0.26 23.30 -28.09
CA ASP A 266 -1.63 23.60 -27.67
C ASP A 266 -1.80 23.60 -26.15
N LEU A 267 -2.28 24.72 -25.61
CA LEU A 267 -2.56 24.92 -24.17
C LEU A 267 -3.62 23.97 -23.63
N VAL A 268 -4.63 23.61 -24.43
CA VAL A 268 -5.67 22.64 -24.07
C VAL A 268 -5.05 21.26 -23.87
N ILE A 269 -4.20 20.81 -24.80
CA ILE A 269 -3.53 19.51 -24.70
C ILE A 269 -2.57 19.50 -23.51
N GLN A 270 -1.83 20.58 -23.27
CA GLN A 270 -0.95 20.68 -22.09
C GLN A 270 -1.72 20.54 -20.76
N GLN A 271 -2.92 21.10 -20.64
CA GLN A 271 -3.75 21.00 -19.44
C GLN A 271 -4.43 19.63 -19.30
N VAL A 272 -4.95 19.07 -20.40
CA VAL A 272 -5.47 17.70 -20.45
C VAL A 272 -4.39 16.72 -19.99
N VAL A 273 -3.16 16.91 -20.47
CA VAL A 273 -2.00 16.10 -20.09
C VAL A 273 -1.56 16.32 -18.64
N ARG A 274 -1.67 17.53 -18.10
CA ARG A 274 -1.44 17.80 -16.67
C ARG A 274 -2.44 17.05 -15.78
N GLY A 275 -3.71 17.00 -16.18
CA GLY A 275 -4.73 16.17 -15.52
C GLY A 275 -4.41 14.69 -15.64
N LEU A 276 -4.06 14.21 -16.84
CA LEU A 276 -3.69 12.81 -17.13
C LEU A 276 -2.53 12.29 -16.27
N MET A 277 -1.61 13.14 -15.83
CA MET A 277 -0.41 12.74 -15.07
C MET A 277 -0.71 12.20 -13.67
N LEU A 278 -1.81 12.62 -13.02
CA LEU A 278 -2.16 12.24 -11.64
C LEU A 278 -3.19 11.10 -11.56
N LEU A 279 -3.87 10.81 -12.66
CA LEU A 279 -4.88 9.74 -12.78
C LEU A 279 -4.38 8.28 -12.83
N PRO A 280 -3.10 7.93 -13.11
CA PRO A 280 -2.63 6.53 -13.15
C PRO A 280 -2.33 5.92 -11.78
N ILE A 281 -2.53 6.65 -10.67
CA ILE A 281 -2.16 6.15 -9.35
C ILE A 281 -2.95 4.87 -8.97
N PRO A 282 -4.26 4.75 -9.26
CA PRO A 282 -4.96 3.47 -9.13
C PRO A 282 -4.38 2.34 -9.99
N THR A 283 -3.79 2.67 -11.15
CA THR A 283 -3.10 1.70 -12.02
C THR A 283 -1.86 1.10 -11.37
N ILE A 284 -1.21 1.84 -10.47
CA ILE A 284 -0.09 1.33 -9.66
C ILE A 284 -0.58 0.43 -8.54
N ASN A 285 -1.72 0.77 -7.93
CA ASN A 285 -2.27 -0.01 -6.82
C ASN A 285 -2.80 -1.38 -7.27
N LEU A 286 -3.28 -1.50 -8.51
CA LEU A 286 -3.78 -2.77 -9.06
C LEU A 286 -2.73 -3.92 -9.05
N PRO A 287 -1.54 -3.78 -9.66
CA PRO A 287 -0.53 -4.83 -9.63
C PRO A 287 -0.03 -5.09 -8.20
N ILE A 288 0.07 -4.06 -7.35
CA ILE A 288 0.44 -4.21 -5.94
C ILE A 288 -0.55 -5.14 -5.23
N VAL A 289 -1.85 -4.88 -5.35
CA VAL A 289 -2.91 -5.67 -4.69
C VAL A 289 -2.97 -7.11 -5.25
N ILE A 290 -2.85 -7.29 -6.56
CA ILE A 290 -2.84 -8.62 -7.20
C ILE A 290 -1.66 -9.45 -6.72
N LEU A 291 -0.45 -8.89 -6.81
CA LEU A 291 0.77 -9.62 -6.45
C LEU A 291 0.84 -9.88 -4.95
N CYS A 292 0.41 -8.93 -4.10
CA CYS A 292 0.31 -9.16 -2.66
C CYS A 292 -0.67 -10.29 -2.33
N SER A 293 -1.82 -10.34 -3.00
CA SER A 293 -2.79 -11.45 -2.83
C SER A 293 -2.17 -12.79 -3.23
N TYR A 294 -1.44 -12.83 -4.34
CA TYR A 294 -0.76 -14.04 -4.80
C TYR A 294 0.34 -14.49 -3.82
N MET A 295 1.18 -13.57 -3.34
CA MET A 295 2.22 -13.87 -2.36
C MET A 295 1.62 -14.44 -1.07
N LEU A 296 0.55 -13.82 -0.57
CA LEU A 296 -0.10 -14.26 0.66
C LEU A 296 -0.78 -15.62 0.51
N GLU A 297 -1.37 -15.89 -0.64
CA GLU A 297 -1.90 -17.21 -0.98
C GLU A 297 -0.80 -18.27 -1.04
N SER A 298 0.32 -17.97 -1.68
CA SER A 298 1.48 -18.85 -1.77
C SER A 298 2.00 -19.23 -0.37
N PHE A 299 2.18 -18.25 0.52
CA PHE A 299 2.62 -18.51 1.89
C PHE A 299 1.61 -19.35 2.70
N ASN A 300 0.32 -19.07 2.55
CA ASN A 300 -0.72 -19.87 3.21
C ASN A 300 -0.77 -21.31 2.69
N ARG A 301 -0.55 -21.52 1.38
CA ARG A 301 -0.46 -22.86 0.76
C ARG A 301 0.78 -23.61 1.22
N GLU A 302 1.95 -22.99 1.20
CA GLU A 302 3.20 -23.59 1.70
C GLU A 302 3.06 -24.03 3.16
N ARG A 303 2.45 -23.19 3.99
CA ARG A 303 2.20 -23.52 5.39
C ARG A 303 1.23 -24.67 5.55
N SER A 304 0.11 -24.67 4.81
CA SER A 304 -0.86 -25.76 4.86
C SER A 304 -0.23 -27.09 4.47
N LYS A 305 0.65 -27.10 3.46
CA LYS A 305 1.46 -28.27 3.07
C LYS A 305 2.41 -28.71 4.19
N LYS A 306 3.12 -27.77 4.85
CA LYS A 306 4.00 -28.09 5.98
C LYS A 306 3.23 -28.71 7.14
N ILE A 307 2.09 -28.11 7.53
CA ILE A 307 1.23 -28.63 8.61
C ILE A 307 0.69 -30.02 8.24
N ALA A 308 0.17 -30.19 7.03
CA ALA A 308 -0.33 -31.49 6.56
C ALA A 308 0.78 -32.55 6.52
N GLY A 309 2.03 -32.16 6.24
CA GLY A 309 3.20 -33.03 6.26
C GLY A 309 3.70 -33.36 7.68
N SER A 310 3.62 -32.41 8.62
CA SER A 310 4.13 -32.57 9.99
C SER A 310 3.11 -33.14 10.99
N VAL A 311 1.81 -32.93 10.74
CA VAL A 311 0.70 -33.47 11.57
C VAL A 311 0.35 -34.90 11.18
N LYS A 312 0.90 -35.41 10.06
CA LYS A 312 1.04 -36.86 9.90
C LYS A 312 2.11 -37.33 10.87
N ILE A 313 1.72 -37.60 12.12
CA ILE A 313 2.35 -38.68 12.88
C ILE A 313 2.41 -39.83 11.88
N LYS A 314 3.60 -40.32 11.55
CA LYS A 314 3.69 -41.53 10.72
C LYS A 314 3.01 -42.61 11.56
N TYR A 315 1.81 -43.05 11.17
CA TYR A 315 1.08 -44.11 11.87
C TYR A 315 1.49 -45.50 11.36
N THR A 316 2.29 -45.55 10.31
CA THR A 316 2.66 -46.77 9.58
C THR A 316 4.16 -46.82 9.33
N GLY A 317 4.76 -48.01 9.42
CA GLY A 317 6.20 -48.24 9.29
C GLY A 317 6.95 -48.11 10.62
N ALA A 318 8.27 -48.33 10.60
CA ALA A 318 9.10 -48.42 11.80
C ALA A 318 9.07 -47.14 12.68
N GLU A 319 9.05 -45.96 12.06
CA GLU A 319 8.89 -44.68 12.79
C GLU A 319 7.51 -44.52 13.43
N GLY A 320 6.47 -45.17 12.90
CA GLY A 320 5.13 -45.13 13.48
C GLY A 320 4.94 -46.05 14.66
N VAL A 321 5.55 -47.24 14.60
CA VAL A 321 5.63 -48.14 15.77
C VAL A 321 6.35 -47.43 16.91
N LYS A 322 7.47 -46.76 16.64
CA LYS A 322 8.22 -46.01 17.66
C LYS A 322 7.43 -44.87 18.30
N ASN A 323 6.67 -44.11 17.51
CA ASN A 323 5.79 -43.06 18.04
C ASN A 323 4.63 -43.61 18.89
N HIS A 324 4.09 -44.77 18.52
CA HIS A 324 3.06 -45.45 19.33
C HIS A 324 3.65 -46.00 20.62
N ASP A 325 4.84 -46.62 20.57
CA ASP A 325 5.53 -47.13 21.75
C ASP A 325 5.86 -46.00 22.73
N ASP A 326 6.42 -44.88 22.25
CA ASP A 326 6.74 -43.72 23.09
C ASP A 326 5.48 -43.12 23.75
N ALA A 327 4.34 -43.10 23.04
CA ALA A 327 3.06 -42.63 23.58
C ALA A 327 2.50 -43.60 24.64
N ILE A 328 2.55 -44.92 24.38
CA ILE A 328 2.11 -45.95 25.34
C ILE A 328 3.00 -45.91 26.59
N PHE A 329 4.31 -45.76 26.42
CA PHE A 329 5.28 -45.70 27.51
C PHE A 329 5.07 -44.46 28.40
N GLN A 330 4.74 -43.31 27.80
CA GLN A 330 4.36 -42.11 28.56
C GLN A 330 3.07 -42.30 29.37
N ILE A 331 2.05 -42.94 28.79
CA ILE A 331 0.80 -43.25 29.50
C ILE A 331 1.12 -44.17 30.68
N TRP A 332 1.89 -45.23 30.46
CA TRP A 332 2.29 -46.17 31.50
C TRP A 332 3.08 -45.50 32.63
N ASN A 333 4.07 -44.67 32.31
CA ASN A 333 4.85 -43.93 33.30
C ASN A 333 4.03 -42.93 34.11
N ASN A 334 2.94 -42.39 33.55
CA ASN A 334 2.04 -41.50 34.27
C ASN A 334 1.10 -42.28 35.20
N TYR A 335 0.71 -43.50 34.83
CA TYR A 335 -0.10 -44.38 35.67
C TYR A 335 0.71 -45.09 36.76
N SER A 336 1.99 -45.39 36.54
CA SER A 336 2.88 -46.01 37.53
C SER A 336 3.46 -45.04 38.56
N LYS A 337 3.34 -43.73 38.32
CA LYS A 337 3.72 -42.66 39.26
C LYS A 337 2.56 -42.14 40.13
N LYS A 338 1.36 -42.69 39.95
CA LYS A 338 0.26 -42.63 40.93
C LYS A 338 0.33 -43.88 41.78
#